data_AF-A0A7Z9KXB0-F1
#
_entry.id   AF-A0A7Z9KXB0-F1
#
_cell.length_a   1.000
_cell.length_b   1.000
_cell.length_c   1.000
_cell.angle_alpha   90.00
_cell.angle_beta   90.00
_cell.angle_gamma   90.00
#
_symmetry.space_group_name_H-M   'P 1'
#
loop_
_entity.id
_entity.type
_entity.pdbx_description
1 polymer ?
#
loop_
_entity_poly.entity_id
_entity_poly.type
_entity_poly.pdbx_seq_one_letter_code
_entity_poly.pdbx_strand_id
1 'polypeptide(L)'
;MARFTGKRSVTQVDYLAKDDTVTAAAVDDFFGGAVVLHSIHLENTGATCYAKIYESADPLVGTTDPDIILQADGSEEVVWTIIEGIAFTHFSYAAVATAGTAGVGNPAAGNIDIFMVVR
;
A
#
# COMPACT_ATOMS: atom_id res chain seq x y z
N MET A 1 -32.81 -4.86 -42.31
CA MET A 1 -32.50 -4.79 -40.86
C MET A 1 -31.00 -4.71 -40.72
N ALA A 2 -30.43 -3.51 -40.53
CA ALA A 2 -28.98 -3.32 -40.45
C ALA A 2 -28.51 -3.61 -39.02
N ARG A 3 -27.63 -4.60 -38.86
CA ARG A 3 -27.07 -4.99 -37.56
C ARG A 3 -25.77 -4.21 -37.36
N PHE A 4 -25.76 -3.26 -36.42
CA PHE A 4 -24.55 -2.56 -36.01
C PHE A 4 -23.69 -3.51 -35.18
N THR A 5 -22.55 -3.94 -35.74
CA THR A 5 -21.48 -4.63 -35.01
C THR A 5 -20.40 -3.60 -34.67
N GLY A 6 -20.64 -2.82 -33.62
CA GLY A 6 -19.59 -2.01 -33.00
C GLY A 6 -18.93 -2.82 -31.89
N LYS A 7 -17.67 -3.25 -32.08
CA LYS A 7 -16.83 -3.58 -30.92
C LYS A 7 -16.65 -2.27 -30.14
N ARG A 8 -17.40 -2.09 -29.06
CA ARG A 8 -17.00 -1.16 -28.01
C ARG A 8 -15.73 -1.75 -27.41
N SER A 9 -14.56 -1.22 -27.80
CA SER A 9 -13.35 -1.40 -27.03
C SER A 9 -13.59 -0.70 -25.69
N VAL A 10 -14.07 -1.44 -24.71
CA VAL A 10 -13.92 -1.04 -23.32
C VAL A 10 -12.42 -1.11 -23.08
N THR A 11 -11.77 0.04 -22.94
CA THR A 11 -10.44 0.07 -22.34
C THR A 11 -10.66 -0.44 -20.93
N GLN A 12 -10.38 -1.73 -20.72
CA GLN A 12 -10.41 -2.32 -19.40
C GLN A 12 -9.36 -1.56 -18.59
N VAL A 13 -9.82 -0.74 -17.64
CA VAL A 13 -8.93 -0.11 -16.66
C VAL A 13 -8.64 -1.23 -15.68
N ASP A 14 -7.58 -1.99 -15.97
CA ASP A 14 -7.13 -3.10 -15.15
C ASP A 14 -6.55 -2.53 -13.85
N TYR A 15 -7.41 -2.36 -12.86
CA TYR A 15 -6.98 -2.11 -11.51
C TYR A 15 -6.32 -3.38 -10.97
N LEU A 16 -5.02 -3.31 -10.68
CA LEU A 16 -4.31 -4.41 -10.05
C LEU A 16 -4.52 -4.34 -8.54
N ALA A 17 -5.06 -5.43 -7.99
CA ALA A 17 -5.21 -5.66 -6.57
C ALA A 17 -4.09 -6.58 -6.09
N LYS A 18 -3.38 -6.19 -5.04
CA LYS A 18 -2.40 -7.04 -4.35
C LYS A 18 -2.59 -6.95 -2.85
N ASP A 19 -2.46 -8.09 -2.18
CA ASP A 19 -2.46 -8.28 -0.74
C ASP A 19 -1.09 -8.77 -0.24
N ASP A 20 -0.69 -8.32 0.94
CA ASP A 20 0.46 -8.86 1.66
C ASP A 20 0.28 -8.69 3.17
N THR A 21 0.89 -9.58 3.94
CA THR A 21 0.99 -9.47 5.40
C THR A 21 2.32 -8.81 5.76
N VAL A 22 2.25 -7.65 6.41
CA VAL A 22 3.40 -6.76 6.52
C VAL A 22 4.15 -6.91 7.84
N THR A 23 5.47 -6.80 7.78
CA THR A 23 6.38 -6.87 8.94
C THR A 23 7.21 -5.58 9.06
N ALA A 24 8.06 -5.47 10.08
CA ALA A 24 8.99 -4.34 10.19
C ALA A 24 10.17 -4.41 9.21
N ALA A 25 10.28 -5.46 8.41
CA ALA A 25 11.15 -5.46 7.24
C ALA A 25 10.44 -4.76 6.07
N ALA A 26 11.18 -3.97 5.31
CA ALA A 26 10.65 -3.40 4.07
C ALA A 26 10.35 -4.50 3.07
N VAL A 27 9.21 -4.34 2.40
CA VAL A 27 8.90 -5.01 1.13
C VAL A 27 9.35 -4.05 0.04
N ASP A 28 10.39 -4.46 -0.67
CA ASP A 28 11.11 -3.64 -1.66
C ASP A 28 10.46 -3.74 -3.04
N ASP A 29 10.17 -2.58 -3.64
CA ASP A 29 9.63 -2.39 -4.99
C ASP A 29 8.52 -3.41 -5.34
N PHE A 30 7.48 -3.40 -4.53
CA PHE A 30 6.42 -4.42 -4.54
C PHE A 30 5.70 -4.56 -5.90
N PHE A 31 5.69 -3.50 -6.71
CA PHE A 31 5.12 -3.50 -8.05
C PHE A 31 6.17 -3.70 -9.16
N GLY A 32 7.46 -3.58 -8.86
CA GLY A 32 8.56 -3.75 -9.82
C GLY A 32 8.65 -2.63 -10.84
N GLY A 33 8.25 -1.41 -10.47
CA GLY A 33 8.20 -0.25 -11.35
C GLY A 33 7.13 0.78 -11.00
N ALA A 34 7.00 1.78 -11.87
CA ALA A 34 6.13 2.93 -11.65
C ALA A 34 4.65 2.53 -11.57
N VAL A 35 3.94 3.14 -10.63
CA VAL A 35 2.57 2.75 -10.26
C VAL A 35 1.80 3.96 -9.76
N VAL A 36 0.49 3.99 -9.97
CA VAL A 36 -0.40 5.00 -9.37
C VAL A 36 -1.30 4.35 -8.33
N LEU A 37 -1.12 4.73 -7.07
CA LEU A 37 -1.87 4.21 -5.93
C LEU A 37 -3.19 4.94 -5.75
N HIS A 38 -4.30 4.20 -5.79
CA HIS A 38 -5.66 4.74 -5.66
C HIS A 38 -6.35 4.38 -4.36
N SER A 39 -6.03 3.24 -3.76
CA SER A 39 -6.45 2.96 -2.39
C SER A 39 -5.45 2.10 -1.64
N ILE A 40 -5.46 2.26 -0.32
CA ILE A 40 -4.73 1.43 0.63
C ILE A 40 -5.74 1.02 1.71
N HIS A 41 -5.87 -0.27 1.94
CA HIS A 41 -6.70 -0.82 3.01
C HIS A 41 -5.75 -1.46 4.00
N LEU A 42 -5.86 -1.10 5.28
CA LEU A 42 -5.10 -1.67 6.38
C LEU A 42 -6.07 -2.40 7.29
N GLU A 43 -5.93 -3.72 7.41
CA GLU A 43 -6.66 -4.49 8.42
C GLU A 43 -5.70 -4.82 9.56
N ASN A 44 -5.95 -4.31 10.76
CA ASN A 44 -5.10 -4.54 11.93
C ASN A 44 -5.86 -5.30 13.01
N THR A 45 -5.41 -6.52 13.32
CA THR A 45 -6.02 -7.37 14.34
C THR A 45 -5.38 -7.25 15.73
N GLY A 46 -4.30 -6.46 15.85
CA GLY A 46 -3.44 -6.41 17.04
C GLY A 46 -3.47 -5.08 17.80
N ALA A 47 -2.31 -4.66 18.31
CA ALA A 47 -2.13 -3.32 18.88
C ALA A 47 -1.99 -2.27 17.76
N THR A 48 -2.11 -0.98 18.09
CA THR A 48 -1.89 0.11 17.13
C THR A 48 -0.55 -0.05 16.40
N CYS A 49 -0.60 0.13 15.09
CA CYS A 49 0.53 -0.01 14.19
C CYS A 49 0.55 1.10 13.14
N TYR A 50 1.67 1.18 12.43
CA TYR A 50 1.90 2.20 11.42
C TYR A 50 2.43 1.56 10.14
N ALA A 51 1.70 1.72 9.04
CA ALA A 51 2.20 1.42 7.71
C ALA A 51 3.02 2.60 7.21
N LYS A 52 4.28 2.34 6.86
CA LYS A 52 5.20 3.28 6.24
C LYS A 52 5.29 2.97 4.76
N ILE A 53 5.22 4.00 3.94
CA ILE A 53 5.33 3.90 2.48
C ILE A 53 6.51 4.76 2.06
N TYR A 54 7.26 4.25 1.09
CA TYR A 54 8.50 4.83 0.60
C TYR A 54 8.49 4.93 -0.93
N GLU A 55 8.87 6.10 -1.44
CA GLU A 55 9.28 6.33 -2.82
C GLU A 55 10.77 5.94 -2.97
N SER A 56 11.01 4.63 -2.88
CA SER A 56 12.36 4.07 -2.90
C SER A 56 12.31 2.60 -3.31
N ALA A 57 13.31 2.14 -4.04
CA ALA A 57 13.43 0.74 -4.46
C ALA A 57 13.93 -0.18 -3.33
N ASP A 58 14.67 0.35 -2.37
CA ASP A 58 15.39 -0.41 -1.34
C ASP A 58 15.47 0.36 0.01
N PRO A 59 14.34 0.82 0.59
CA PRO A 59 14.36 1.58 1.83
C PRO A 59 14.84 0.74 3.01
N LEU A 60 15.70 1.32 3.86
CA LEU A 60 16.08 0.72 5.12
C LEU A 60 15.20 1.27 6.26
N VAL A 61 14.35 0.41 6.81
CA VAL A 61 13.48 0.76 7.95
C VAL A 61 14.34 1.18 9.15
N GLY A 62 14.04 2.35 9.71
CA GLY A 62 14.82 2.94 10.82
C GLY A 62 15.75 4.07 10.39
N THR A 63 16.07 4.17 9.10
CA THR A 63 17.00 5.17 8.57
C THR A 63 16.46 5.94 7.38
N THR A 64 15.75 5.27 6.47
CA THR A 64 15.10 5.93 5.34
C THR A 64 13.83 6.61 5.83
N ASP A 65 13.69 7.90 5.53
CA ASP A 65 12.49 8.67 5.86
C ASP A 65 11.30 8.14 5.03
N PRO A 66 10.16 7.80 5.65
CA PRO A 66 8.96 7.42 4.92
C PRO A 66 8.25 8.64 4.33
N ASP A 67 7.75 8.49 3.11
CA ASP A 67 6.97 9.53 2.41
C ASP A 67 5.54 9.62 2.96
N ILE A 68 4.97 8.49 3.36
CA ILE A 68 3.65 8.42 3.97
C ILE A 68 3.71 7.50 5.20
N ILE A 69 3.06 7.93 6.28
CA ILE A 69 2.82 7.09 7.46
C ILE A 69 1.32 7.07 7.73
N LEU A 70 0.74 5.87 7.72
CA LEU A 70 -0.66 5.63 8.03
C LEU A 70 -0.77 4.88 9.34
N GLN A 71 -1.62 5.37 10.24
CA GLN A 71 -1.93 4.68 11.49
C GLN A 71 -3.12 3.75 11.28
N ALA A 72 -3.03 2.54 11.81
CA ALA A 72 -4.16 1.65 12.01
C ALA A 72 -4.22 1.30 13.50
N ASP A 73 -5.29 1.72 14.17
CA ASP A 73 -5.51 1.35 15.56
C ASP A 73 -5.81 -0.13 15.69
N GLY A 74 -5.71 -0.64 16.92
CA GLY A 74 -5.86 -2.06 17.18
C GLY A 74 -7.29 -2.55 16.94
N SER A 75 -7.43 -3.70 16.26
CA SER A 75 -8.73 -4.29 15.89
C SER A 75 -9.57 -3.40 14.98
N GLU A 76 -8.93 -2.64 14.09
CA GLU A 76 -9.59 -1.75 13.14
C GLU A 76 -9.22 -2.05 11.69
N GLU A 77 -10.17 -1.77 10.79
CA GLU A 77 -9.94 -1.68 9.35
C GLU A 77 -9.98 -0.22 8.94
N VAL A 78 -8.94 0.22 8.23
CA VAL A 78 -8.82 1.60 7.74
C VAL A 78 -8.62 1.59 6.24
N VAL A 79 -9.50 2.29 5.52
CA VAL A 79 -9.42 2.43 4.06
C VAL A 79 -9.13 3.88 3.70
N TRP A 80 -8.02 4.08 2.99
CA TRP A 80 -7.63 5.36 2.42
C TRP A 80 -7.88 5.33 0.92
N THR A 81 -8.79 6.17 0.45
CA THR A 81 -9.11 6.32 -0.98
C THR A 81 -8.55 7.62 -1.50
N ILE A 82 -7.78 7.54 -2.57
CA ILE A 82 -7.06 8.65 -3.19
C ILE A 82 -7.69 8.95 -4.55
N ILE A 83 -8.45 10.04 -4.61
CA ILE A 83 -9.29 10.39 -5.77
C ILE A 83 -8.47 10.57 -7.06
N GLU A 84 -7.33 11.27 -6.98
CA GLU A 84 -6.47 11.53 -8.14
C GLU A 84 -5.34 10.49 -8.29
N GLY A 85 -5.18 9.61 -7.31
CA GLY A 85 -4.04 8.72 -7.18
C GLY A 85 -2.77 9.43 -6.70
N ILE A 86 -1.84 8.66 -6.14
CA ILE A 86 -0.46 9.11 -5.85
C ILE A 86 0.47 8.29 -6.74
N ALA A 87 1.25 8.98 -7.56
CA ALA A 87 2.22 8.33 -8.44
C ALA A 87 3.49 8.00 -7.66
N PHE A 88 3.97 6.77 -7.83
CA PHE A 88 5.26 6.30 -7.35
C PHE A 88 6.13 5.84 -8.50
N THR A 89 7.45 6.05 -8.43
CA THR A 89 8.42 5.44 -9.37
C THR A 89 8.90 4.09 -8.85
N HIS A 90 9.08 3.99 -7.54
CA HIS A 90 9.28 2.77 -6.79
C HIS A 90 8.38 2.79 -5.56
N PHE A 91 7.67 1.70 -5.32
CA PHE A 91 6.75 1.60 -4.20
C PHE A 91 7.20 0.50 -3.26
N SER A 92 7.63 0.91 -2.08
CA SER A 92 8.03 0.02 -0.99
C SER A 92 7.28 0.37 0.27
N TYR A 93 7.12 -0.59 1.17
CA TYR A 93 6.40 -0.36 2.42
C TYR A 93 6.92 -1.26 3.55
N ALA A 94 6.63 -0.85 4.78
CA ALA A 94 6.89 -1.64 5.98
C ALA A 94 5.81 -1.32 7.02
N ALA A 95 5.63 -2.19 8.00
CA ALA A 95 4.72 -1.94 9.11
C ALA A 95 5.45 -2.04 10.44
N VAL A 96 5.23 -1.06 11.31
CA VAL A 96 5.97 -0.93 12.57
C VAL A 96 5.06 -0.55 13.73
N ALA A 97 5.48 -0.88 14.96
CA ALA A 97 4.76 -0.53 16.18
C ALA A 97 4.94 0.94 16.62
N THR A 98 5.83 1.70 15.97
CA THR A 98 6.11 3.09 16.34
C THR A 98 6.23 3.95 15.10
N ALA A 99 5.53 5.08 15.10
CA ALA A 99 5.59 6.05 14.01
C ALA A 99 6.99 6.68 13.85
N GLY A 100 7.19 7.35 12.71
CA GLY A 100 8.41 8.10 12.40
C GLY A 100 9.58 7.23 11.94
N THR A 101 10.61 7.87 11.38
CA THR A 101 11.76 7.20 10.74
C THR A 101 12.40 6.12 11.61
N ALA A 102 12.71 6.46 12.86
CA ALA A 102 13.42 5.58 13.80
C ALA A 102 12.59 4.38 14.33
N GLY A 103 11.29 4.32 14.05
CA GLY A 103 10.45 3.19 14.46
C GLY A 103 10.80 1.93 13.67
N VAL A 104 11.33 0.91 14.35
CA VAL A 104 11.77 -0.36 13.73
C VAL A 104 11.14 -1.61 14.35
N GLY A 105 10.33 -1.45 15.40
CA GLY A 105 9.72 -2.57 16.10
C GLY A 105 8.61 -3.23 15.27
N ASN A 106 8.58 -4.56 15.23
CA ASN A 106 7.47 -5.31 14.64
C ASN A 106 6.14 -4.95 15.34
N PRO A 107 5.03 -4.87 14.60
CA PRO A 107 3.69 -4.80 15.18
C PRO A 107 3.48 -5.96 16.16
N ALA A 108 2.94 -5.67 17.34
CA ALA A 108 2.66 -6.69 18.34
C ALA A 108 1.37 -7.44 17.98
N ALA A 109 1.46 -8.76 17.83
CA ALA A 109 0.34 -9.71 17.66
C ALA A 109 -0.84 -9.16 16.86
N GLY A 110 -0.62 -8.89 15.58
CA GLY A 110 -1.63 -8.56 14.59
C GLY A 110 -1.02 -8.72 13.21
N ASN A 111 -1.74 -9.38 12.31
CA ASN A 111 -1.42 -9.28 10.89
C ASN A 111 -1.92 -7.91 10.43
N ILE A 112 -1.06 -7.17 9.73
CA ILE A 112 -1.48 -6.01 8.96
C ILE A 112 -1.55 -6.50 7.54
N ASP A 113 -2.76 -6.74 7.08
CA ASP A 113 -2.98 -7.08 5.69
C ASP A 113 -3.19 -5.77 4.95
N ILE A 114 -2.33 -5.53 3.96
CA ILE A 114 -2.45 -4.34 3.11
C ILE A 114 -3.00 -4.72 1.76
N PHE A 115 -4.18 -4.20 1.42
CA PHE A 115 -4.75 -4.32 0.09
C PHE A 115 -4.62 -3.01 -0.66
N MET A 116 -4.03 -3.06 -1.86
CA MET A 116 -3.77 -1.87 -2.67
C MET A 116 -4.41 -1.99 -4.04
N VAL A 117 -5.02 -0.90 -4.48
CA VAL A 117 -5.55 -0.77 -5.84
C VAL A 117 -4.69 0.21 -6.61
N VAL A 118 -4.12 -0.27 -7.72
CA VAL A 118 -3.20 0.53 -8.54
C VAL A 118 -3.53 0.54 -10.03
N ARG A 119 -3.01 1.54 -10.73
CA ARG A 119 -3.06 1.72 -12.19
C ARG A 119 -1.67 1.93 -12.80
#